data_AF-A0AA38X9H5-F1
#
_entry.id   AF-A0AA38X9H5-F1
#
_cell.length_a   1.000
_cell.length_b   1.000
_cell.length_c   1.000
_cell.angle_alpha   90.00
_cell.angle_beta   90.00
_cell.angle_gamma   90.00
#
_symmetry.space_group_name_H-M   'P 1'
#
loop_
_entity.id
_entity.type
_entity.pdbx_description
1 polymer ?
#
loop_
_entity_poly.entity_id
_entity_poly.type
_entity_poly.pdbx_seq_one_letter_code
_entity_poly.pdbx_strand_id
1 'polypeptide(L)'
;MSTTTGYMDKRIGNFFAVATATSLKLAMVNACMQYIWLRLRQRSHRIDTVDAAFSMMGDLTPFFHADLYKRMYVGVLLAILIWAIPIASLFPPATLSVVLDLHSNTTTFDALQPTILKPQPLNQYGKDPDESFDTAYTDAPDTFATLVRSVAYAGRVTAPQALIAASNYSYKLDTYMPRFKCSTDLEDSHIRLLDAAQELIAFSFNTTFNKDTFAFVEPDMVAEGLTGDGLLFYLGVATLTGPSLDADDLSTMGLTESQVLIHTTDPPDDQRFIYHQLRDALTGTILFAILTAPGNVKFAKCALYNSSFETETSFANGIGTTNVLSITDHSEIRNFSGSVGTPTSYVHYFQEMTKLFVGAMSAADTVQAMDDPQDKVFRMPYSTIPIDSTVLGQAEDFSDMLKYRARWIGNGTKVTTPVQNKTFSTMVDELSVNVSLSLMSSPSLCRTVSVEGEIRDLYTIYHYQPRNLFVSYGVAIVCSLATIVVGFVAFCRNGESHDAKISTIGAMMQNPALAQLLRRAVLSEEREDNELARQIRLRLDTYTITERGGMGSGAYDEATGLRNRLFVGFVTDEEPDGFEG
;
A
#
# COMPACT_ATOMS: atom_id res chain seq x y z
N MET A 1 13.06 -15.11 -15.48
CA MET A 1 13.34 -15.68 -16.82
C MET A 1 12.32 -15.27 -17.89
N SER A 2 11.45 -14.27 -17.65
CA SER A 2 10.40 -13.82 -18.59
C SER A 2 10.72 -12.50 -19.33
N THR A 3 11.85 -11.86 -19.04
CA THR A 3 12.21 -10.54 -19.63
C THR A 3 12.89 -10.64 -20.98
N THR A 4 13.51 -11.78 -21.32
CA THR A 4 14.22 -11.98 -22.59
C THR A 4 13.29 -12.34 -23.76
N THR A 5 12.20 -13.07 -23.50
CA THR A 5 11.19 -13.40 -24.52
C THR A 5 10.45 -12.16 -25.02
N GLY A 6 9.98 -11.30 -24.11
CA GLY A 6 9.27 -10.07 -24.49
C GLY A 6 10.09 -9.05 -25.28
N TYR A 7 11.43 -9.09 -25.19
CA TYR A 7 12.30 -8.20 -25.95
C TYR A 7 12.50 -8.66 -27.41
N MET A 8 12.53 -9.99 -27.64
CA MET A 8 12.55 -10.53 -29.00
C MET A 8 11.23 -10.29 -29.73
N ASP A 9 10.10 -10.47 -29.05
CA ASP A 9 8.78 -10.28 -29.66
C ASP A 9 8.56 -8.84 -30.16
N LYS A 10 9.04 -7.84 -29.41
CA LYS A 10 8.99 -6.42 -29.82
C LYS A 10 9.85 -6.14 -31.05
N ARG A 11 11.04 -6.76 -31.16
CA ARG A 11 11.93 -6.58 -32.31
C ARG A 11 11.35 -7.19 -33.58
N ILE A 12 10.75 -8.38 -33.46
CA ILE A 12 10.07 -9.05 -34.58
C ILE A 12 8.88 -8.22 -35.05
N GLY A 13 8.04 -7.74 -34.11
CA GLY A 13 6.90 -6.88 -34.43
C GLY A 13 7.30 -5.59 -35.15
N ASN A 14 8.36 -4.91 -34.70
CA ASN A 14 8.84 -3.69 -35.35
C ASN A 14 9.42 -3.96 -36.74
N PHE A 15 10.14 -5.07 -36.92
CA PHE A 15 10.64 -5.48 -38.24
C PHE A 15 9.49 -5.72 -39.23
N PHE A 16 8.45 -6.47 -38.83
CA PHE A 16 7.28 -6.71 -39.67
C PHE A 16 6.53 -5.40 -40.00
N ALA A 17 6.39 -4.48 -39.05
CA ALA A 17 5.76 -3.19 -39.28
C ALA A 17 6.52 -2.35 -40.33
N VAL A 18 7.85 -2.30 -40.25
CA VAL A 18 8.68 -1.58 -41.24
C VAL A 18 8.67 -2.27 -42.60
N ALA A 19 8.74 -3.61 -42.64
CA ALA A 19 8.72 -4.38 -43.89
C ALA A 19 7.38 -4.22 -44.64
N THR A 20 6.26 -4.26 -43.92
CA THR A 20 4.92 -4.04 -44.51
C THR A 20 4.72 -2.59 -44.97
N ALA A 21 5.16 -1.61 -44.18
CA ALA A 21 5.08 -0.20 -44.58
C ALA A 21 5.94 0.12 -45.82
N THR A 22 7.15 -0.42 -45.90
CA THR A 22 8.07 -0.21 -47.03
C THR A 22 7.58 -0.88 -48.32
N SER A 23 7.10 -2.13 -48.24
CA SER A 23 6.51 -2.83 -49.38
C SER A 23 5.26 -2.12 -49.92
N LEU A 24 4.38 -1.64 -49.03
CA LEU A 24 3.20 -0.87 -49.41
C LEU A 24 3.57 0.47 -50.08
N LYS A 25 4.57 1.17 -49.52
CA LYS A 25 5.10 2.41 -50.10
C LYS A 25 5.63 2.19 -51.52
N LEU A 26 6.41 1.13 -51.75
CA LEU A 26 6.94 0.80 -53.07
C LEU A 26 5.82 0.52 -54.09
N ALA A 27 4.78 -0.21 -53.68
CA ALA A 27 3.62 -0.45 -54.53
C ALA A 27 2.90 0.84 -54.92
N MET A 28 2.70 1.76 -53.97
CA MET A 28 2.06 3.06 -54.23
C MET A 28 2.92 3.96 -55.13
N VAL A 29 4.24 3.96 -54.95
CA VAL A 29 5.20 4.68 -55.82
C VAL A 29 5.09 4.20 -57.27
N ASN A 30 5.08 2.88 -57.49
CA ASN A 30 4.91 2.32 -58.83
C ASN A 30 3.54 2.68 -59.44
N ALA A 31 2.46 2.61 -58.64
CA ALA A 31 1.12 3.01 -59.06
C ALA A 31 1.05 4.49 -59.47
N CYS A 32 1.69 5.37 -58.71
CA CYS A 32 1.78 6.79 -59.01
C CYS A 32 2.56 7.05 -60.31
N MET A 33 3.64 6.30 -60.55
CA MET A 33 4.38 6.39 -61.82
C MET A 33 3.53 6.03 -63.02
N GLN A 34 2.79 4.92 -62.96
CA GLN A 34 1.91 4.53 -64.06
C GLN A 34 0.86 5.61 -64.36
N TYR A 35 0.34 6.27 -63.32
CA TYR A 35 -0.57 7.41 -63.47
C TYR A 35 0.10 8.63 -64.14
N ILE A 36 1.31 9.00 -63.73
CA ILE A 36 2.07 10.12 -64.33
C ILE A 36 2.29 9.88 -65.83
N TRP A 37 2.76 8.68 -66.20
CA TRP A 37 2.97 8.31 -67.59
C TRP A 37 1.69 8.32 -68.42
N LEU A 38 0.57 7.85 -67.86
CA LEU A 38 -0.73 7.94 -68.54
C LEU A 38 -1.12 9.39 -68.84
N ARG A 39 -0.85 10.31 -67.90
CA ARG A 39 -1.15 11.73 -68.11
C ARG A 39 -0.28 12.36 -69.18
N LEU A 40 1.01 12.03 -69.22
CA LEU A 40 1.93 12.48 -70.28
C LEU A 40 1.48 12.02 -71.67
N ARG A 41 0.83 10.85 -71.79
CA ARG A 41 0.27 10.36 -73.05
C ARG A 41 -1.02 11.08 -73.47
N GLN A 42 -1.85 11.44 -72.50
CA GLN A 42 -3.16 12.05 -72.76
C GLN A 42 -3.10 13.55 -73.08
N ARG A 43 -2.16 14.29 -72.48
CA ARG A 43 -2.07 15.75 -72.60
C ARG A 43 -0.62 16.22 -72.64
N SER A 44 -0.40 17.37 -73.26
CA SER A 44 0.89 18.06 -73.24
C SER A 44 1.09 18.84 -71.93
N HIS A 45 2.28 18.73 -71.35
CA HIS A 45 2.66 19.34 -70.08
C HIS A 45 3.98 20.11 -70.22
N ARG A 46 4.12 21.24 -69.51
CA ARG A 46 5.39 22.00 -69.51
C ARG A 46 6.51 21.16 -68.92
N ILE A 47 7.72 21.29 -69.44
CA ILE A 47 8.89 20.54 -68.97
C ILE A 47 9.11 20.69 -67.45
N ASP A 48 8.96 21.90 -66.91
CA ASP A 48 9.03 22.18 -65.47
C ASP A 48 7.98 21.41 -64.65
N THR A 49 6.77 21.20 -65.21
CA THR A 49 5.71 20.43 -64.55
C THR A 49 5.99 18.93 -64.59
N VAL A 50 6.64 18.45 -65.66
CA VAL A 50 7.06 17.05 -65.80
C VAL A 50 8.17 16.75 -64.80
N ASP A 51 9.19 17.62 -64.72
CA ASP A 51 10.30 17.49 -63.79
C ASP A 51 9.82 17.53 -62.33
N ALA A 52 8.90 18.45 -62.01
CA ALA A 52 8.25 18.51 -60.72
C ALA A 52 7.41 17.23 -60.41
N ALA A 53 6.72 16.64 -61.39
CA ALA A 53 5.93 15.42 -61.21
C ALA A 53 6.80 14.19 -60.88
N PHE A 54 7.95 14.04 -61.53
CA PHE A 54 8.89 12.95 -61.26
C PHE A 54 9.66 13.15 -59.94
N SER A 55 9.97 14.40 -59.58
CA SER A 55 10.67 14.75 -58.34
C SER A 55 9.81 14.57 -57.09
N MET A 56 8.48 14.64 -57.21
CA MET A 56 7.52 14.60 -56.08
C MET A 56 7.57 13.31 -55.23
N MET A 57 8.14 12.23 -55.77
CA MET A 57 8.28 10.95 -55.05
C MET A 57 9.54 10.88 -54.18
N GLY A 58 10.55 11.69 -54.48
CA GLY A 58 11.78 11.80 -53.69
C GLY A 58 11.82 13.05 -52.81
N ASP A 59 11.25 14.14 -53.30
CA ASP A 59 11.35 15.47 -52.69
C ASP A 59 9.98 16.10 -52.43
N LEU A 60 9.93 16.96 -51.40
CA LEU A 60 8.73 17.72 -51.02
C LEU A 60 8.63 19.09 -51.72
N THR A 61 9.71 19.57 -52.35
CA THR A 61 9.74 20.86 -53.04
C THR A 61 8.71 20.98 -54.17
N PRO A 62 8.35 19.92 -54.92
CA PRO A 62 7.40 20.03 -56.03
C PRO A 62 5.96 20.33 -55.59
N PHE A 63 5.61 20.07 -54.34
CA PHE A 63 4.28 20.39 -53.80
C PHE A 63 3.97 21.89 -53.76
N PHE A 64 4.95 22.76 -54.00
CA PHE A 64 4.75 24.21 -54.12
C PHE A 64 4.47 24.69 -55.56
N HIS A 65 4.63 23.84 -56.57
CA HIS A 65 4.31 24.20 -57.96
C HIS A 65 2.80 24.13 -58.20
N ALA A 66 2.15 25.30 -58.31
CA ALA A 66 0.70 25.41 -58.51
C ALA A 66 0.18 24.74 -59.80
N ASP A 67 1.03 24.61 -60.84
CA ASP A 67 0.65 23.99 -62.11
C ASP A 67 0.40 22.46 -61.98
N LEU A 68 1.02 21.79 -61.01
CA LEU A 68 0.77 20.38 -60.69
C LEU A 68 -0.67 20.16 -60.20
N TYR A 69 -1.17 21.04 -59.33
CA TYR A 69 -2.55 20.94 -58.80
C TYR A 69 -3.60 21.22 -59.86
N LYS A 70 -3.33 22.08 -60.84
CA LYS A 70 -4.29 22.37 -61.92
C LYS A 70 -4.36 21.24 -62.95
N ARG A 71 -3.22 20.63 -63.29
CA ARG A 71 -3.13 19.70 -64.42
C ARG A 71 -3.04 18.23 -64.03
N MET A 72 -2.51 17.92 -62.84
CA MET A 72 -2.20 16.55 -62.38
C MET A 72 -2.68 16.30 -60.93
N TYR A 73 -3.82 16.88 -60.52
CA TYR A 73 -4.35 16.81 -59.14
C TYR A 73 -4.43 15.40 -58.54
N VAL A 74 -4.83 14.38 -59.31
CA VAL A 74 -4.89 12.99 -58.81
C VAL A 74 -3.49 12.49 -58.46
N GLY A 75 -2.47 12.80 -59.28
CA GLY A 75 -1.09 12.39 -59.01
C GLY A 75 -0.54 13.06 -57.75
N VAL A 76 -0.88 14.33 -57.52
CA VAL A 76 -0.54 15.05 -56.30
C VAL A 76 -1.20 14.41 -55.07
N LEU A 77 -2.48 14.04 -55.17
CA LEU A 77 -3.19 13.34 -54.11
C LEU A 77 -2.55 11.98 -53.79
N LEU A 78 -2.19 11.19 -54.81
CA LEU A 78 -1.48 9.92 -54.61
C LEU A 78 -0.14 10.12 -53.91
N ALA A 79 0.61 11.16 -54.26
CA ALA A 79 1.89 11.46 -53.63
C ALA A 79 1.76 11.92 -52.18
N ILE A 80 0.75 12.74 -51.84
CA ILE A 80 0.44 13.09 -50.45
C ILE A 80 0.17 11.82 -49.63
N LEU A 81 -0.58 10.86 -50.18
CA LEU A 81 -0.83 9.58 -49.51
C LEU A 81 0.44 8.74 -49.33
N ILE A 82 1.37 8.76 -50.29
CA ILE A 82 2.68 8.10 -50.17
C ILE A 82 3.50 8.71 -49.02
N TRP A 83 3.50 10.03 -48.90
CA TRP A 83 4.19 10.75 -47.82
C TRP A 83 3.50 10.59 -46.44
N ALA A 84 2.23 10.19 -46.40
CA ALA A 84 1.50 9.93 -45.16
C ALA A 84 1.75 8.53 -44.55
N ILE A 85 2.28 7.55 -45.31
CA ILE A 85 2.55 6.19 -44.80
C ILE A 85 3.44 6.16 -43.55
N PRO A 86 4.59 6.87 -43.49
CA PRO A 86 5.45 6.84 -42.32
C PRO A 86 4.75 7.31 -41.04
N ILE A 87 3.76 8.20 -41.14
CA ILE A 87 2.97 8.69 -40.00
C ILE A 87 2.12 7.55 -39.42
N ALA A 88 1.56 6.69 -40.27
CA ALA A 88 0.78 5.53 -39.81
C ALA A 88 1.63 4.55 -38.97
N SER A 89 2.93 4.43 -39.28
CA SER A 89 3.87 3.58 -38.54
C SER A 89 4.30 4.14 -37.18
N LEU A 90 3.92 5.38 -36.84
CA LEU A 90 4.25 6.04 -35.58
C LEU A 90 3.22 5.75 -34.46
N PHE A 91 2.03 5.26 -34.81
CA PHE A 91 0.97 4.93 -33.85
C PHE A 91 1.13 3.63 -33.03
N PRO A 92 1.87 2.58 -33.46
CA PRO A 92 2.08 1.37 -32.67
C PRO A 92 2.58 1.59 -31.23
N PRO A 93 3.59 2.44 -30.95
CA PRO A 93 4.01 2.71 -29.57
C PRO A 93 2.95 3.42 -28.72
N ALA A 94 1.97 4.09 -29.33
CA ALA A 94 0.87 4.77 -28.61
C ALA A 94 -0.30 3.84 -28.22
N THR A 95 -0.21 2.54 -28.52
CA THR A 95 -1.28 1.56 -28.22
C THR A 95 -1.12 0.85 -26.88
N LEU A 96 -0.06 1.18 -26.14
CA LEU A 96 0.30 0.53 -24.87
C LEU A 96 0.35 1.58 -23.76
N SER A 97 -0.53 1.44 -22.77
CA SER A 97 -0.52 2.28 -21.57
C SER A 97 -0.04 1.49 -20.36
N VAL A 98 0.77 2.11 -19.49
CA VAL A 98 1.18 1.51 -18.21
C VAL A 98 0.12 1.87 -17.18
N VAL A 99 -0.48 0.85 -16.57
CA VAL A 99 -1.45 1.00 -15.48
C VAL A 99 -0.89 0.29 -14.26
N LEU A 100 -1.06 0.92 -13.09
CA LEU A 100 -0.80 0.27 -11.81
C LEU A 100 -2.03 -0.52 -11.43
N ASP A 101 -1.86 -1.82 -11.22
CA ASP A 101 -2.93 -2.71 -10.77
C ASP A 101 -2.57 -3.30 -9.40
N LEU A 102 -3.58 -3.42 -8.54
CA LEU A 102 -3.42 -3.96 -7.19
C LEU A 102 -3.71 -5.45 -7.24
N HIS A 103 -2.67 -6.27 -7.12
CA HIS A 103 -2.82 -7.71 -7.14
C HIS A 103 -2.82 -8.25 -5.71
N SER A 104 -3.83 -9.04 -5.37
CA SER A 104 -3.91 -9.76 -4.10
C SER A 104 -3.48 -11.21 -4.33
N ASN A 105 -2.39 -11.61 -3.69
CA ASN A 105 -1.87 -12.97 -3.74
C ASN A 105 -1.93 -13.59 -2.35
N THR A 106 -2.57 -14.75 -2.26
CA THR A 106 -2.53 -15.58 -1.06
C THR A 106 -1.19 -16.29 -1.01
N THR A 107 -0.40 -16.03 0.03
CA THR A 107 0.92 -16.63 0.21
C THR A 107 1.16 -16.97 1.68
N THR A 108 2.05 -17.91 1.92
CA THR A 108 2.49 -18.27 3.28
C THR A 108 3.69 -17.41 3.66
N PHE A 109 3.61 -16.73 4.80
CA PHE A 109 4.70 -15.93 5.35
C PHE A 109 4.75 -16.01 6.87
N ASP A 110 5.87 -15.63 7.47
CA ASP A 110 6.03 -15.66 8.92
C ASP A 110 5.34 -14.45 9.56
N ALA A 111 4.52 -14.72 10.58
CA ALA A 111 3.85 -13.75 11.43
C ALA A 111 4.25 -13.93 12.90
N LEU A 112 4.07 -12.88 13.70
CA LEU A 112 4.31 -12.92 15.14
C LEU A 112 3.08 -13.51 15.84
N GLN A 113 3.28 -14.61 16.54
CA GLN A 113 2.30 -15.19 17.46
C GLN A 113 2.78 -14.98 18.90
N PRO A 114 1.99 -14.29 19.76
CA PRO A 114 2.30 -14.13 21.18
C PRO A 114 2.58 -15.47 21.84
N THR A 115 3.80 -15.65 22.37
CA THR A 115 4.22 -16.90 22.98
C THR A 115 4.44 -16.68 24.44
N ILE A 116 3.33 -16.74 25.15
CA ILE A 116 3.29 -16.75 26.62
C ILE A 116 3.75 -18.15 27.07
N LEU A 117 3.49 -19.20 26.28
CA LEU A 117 3.69 -20.60 26.67
C LEU A 117 5.13 -21.18 26.69
N LYS A 118 6.16 -20.53 26.11
CA LYS A 118 7.56 -21.01 26.17
C LYS A 118 8.58 -19.86 26.16
N PRO A 119 9.17 -19.49 27.31
CA PRO A 119 10.06 -18.36 27.45
C PRO A 119 11.51 -18.81 27.21
N GLN A 120 11.87 -19.22 25.99
CA GLN A 120 13.25 -19.61 25.74
C GLN A 120 14.27 -18.46 25.84
N PRO A 121 13.90 -17.16 25.73
CA PRO A 121 14.79 -16.08 26.21
C PRO A 121 14.45 -15.55 27.62
N LEU A 122 13.22 -15.69 28.12
CA LEU A 122 12.83 -15.17 29.46
C LEU A 122 13.44 -15.98 30.61
N ASN A 123 13.61 -17.30 30.43
CA ASN A 123 14.26 -18.16 31.44
C ASN A 123 15.76 -17.86 31.63
N GLN A 124 16.39 -17.05 30.76
CA GLN A 124 17.79 -16.63 30.92
C GLN A 124 17.96 -15.39 31.81
N TYR A 125 16.90 -14.60 32.00
CA TYR A 125 16.97 -13.37 32.81
C TYR A 125 16.70 -13.60 34.30
N GLY A 126 16.31 -14.82 34.70
CA GLY A 126 16.09 -15.21 36.08
C GLY A 126 17.06 -16.26 36.60
N LYS A 127 18.18 -16.50 35.93
CA LYS A 127 19.16 -17.48 36.39
C LYS A 127 20.25 -16.80 37.20
N ASP A 128 20.09 -16.77 38.52
CA ASP A 128 21.24 -16.63 39.41
C ASP A 128 22.03 -17.95 39.34
N PRO A 129 23.32 -17.95 38.95
CA PRO A 129 24.12 -19.17 38.84
C PRO A 129 24.34 -19.90 40.18
N ASP A 130 24.11 -19.22 41.31
CA ASP A 130 24.48 -19.74 42.65
C ASP A 130 23.28 -20.18 43.52
N GLU A 131 22.03 -19.95 43.10
CA GLU A 131 20.85 -20.33 43.89
C GLU A 131 20.08 -21.55 43.33
N SER A 132 19.59 -22.38 44.24
CA SER A 132 18.78 -23.57 43.93
C SER A 132 17.51 -23.23 43.14
N PHE A 133 16.97 -24.20 42.39
CA PHE A 133 15.79 -24.10 41.50
C PHE A 133 14.53 -23.42 42.09
N ASP A 134 14.46 -23.24 43.42
CA ASP A 134 13.29 -22.74 44.13
C ASP A 134 13.24 -21.23 44.35
N THR A 135 14.31 -20.44 44.11
CA THR A 135 14.34 -19.04 44.56
C THR A 135 14.29 -17.95 43.49
N ALA A 136 14.55 -18.23 42.22
CA ALA A 136 14.65 -17.15 41.22
C ALA A 136 13.42 -17.07 40.28
N TYR A 137 12.36 -16.40 40.72
CA TYR A 137 11.46 -15.70 39.79
C TYR A 137 11.78 -14.22 39.84
N THR A 138 12.53 -13.74 38.86
CA THR A 138 12.80 -12.32 38.67
C THR A 138 11.52 -11.58 38.30
N ASP A 139 11.49 -10.27 38.57
CA ASP A 139 10.47 -9.36 38.03
C ASP A 139 10.22 -9.65 36.55
N ALA A 140 8.99 -9.38 36.09
CA ALA A 140 8.70 -9.53 34.68
C ALA A 140 9.68 -8.65 33.87
N PRO A 141 10.11 -9.10 32.68
CA PRO A 141 11.09 -8.36 31.90
C PRO A 141 10.67 -6.91 31.70
N ASP A 142 11.62 -5.99 31.81
CA ASP A 142 11.35 -4.55 31.67
C ASP A 142 10.59 -4.22 30.38
N THR A 143 10.85 -4.97 29.31
CA THR A 143 10.13 -4.85 28.03
C THR A 143 8.63 -5.13 28.16
N PHE A 144 8.24 -6.16 28.92
CA PHE A 144 6.85 -6.49 29.17
C PHE A 144 6.23 -5.53 30.21
N ALA A 145 6.92 -5.23 31.31
CA ALA A 145 6.45 -4.28 32.31
C ALA A 145 6.19 -2.88 31.72
N THR A 146 7.09 -2.41 30.86
CA THR A 146 6.95 -1.13 30.13
C THR A 146 5.77 -1.18 29.16
N LEU A 147 5.55 -2.31 28.48
CA LEU A 147 4.40 -2.49 27.59
C LEU A 147 3.08 -2.38 28.36
N VAL A 148 2.93 -3.13 29.46
CA VAL A 148 1.73 -3.11 30.32
C VAL A 148 1.42 -1.69 30.79
N ARG A 149 2.43 -0.98 31.33
CA ARG A 149 2.29 0.42 31.74
C ARG A 149 1.88 1.29 30.55
N SER A 150 2.57 1.20 29.41
CA SER A 150 2.29 2.03 28.23
C SER A 150 0.84 1.90 27.75
N VAL A 151 0.29 0.69 27.76
CA VAL A 151 -1.10 0.42 27.37
C VAL A 151 -2.07 0.92 28.44
N ALA A 152 -1.76 0.78 29.73
CA ALA A 152 -2.57 1.28 30.83
C ALA A 152 -2.67 2.82 30.86
N TYR A 153 -1.59 3.53 30.54
CA TYR A 153 -1.59 5.00 30.43
C TYR A 153 -2.24 5.48 29.12
N ALA A 154 -1.98 4.82 27.99
CA ALA A 154 -2.46 5.26 26.68
C ALA A 154 -3.91 4.83 26.37
N GLY A 155 -4.37 3.70 26.92
CA GLY A 155 -5.70 3.15 26.64
C GLY A 155 -5.89 2.58 25.25
N ARG A 156 -4.81 2.34 24.51
CA ARG A 156 -4.85 1.89 23.11
C ARG A 156 -3.90 0.72 22.93
N VAL A 157 -4.26 -0.17 22.01
CA VAL A 157 -3.40 -1.28 21.59
C VAL A 157 -2.17 -0.74 20.88
N THR A 158 -0.99 -1.19 21.30
CA THR A 158 0.26 -0.88 20.60
C THR A 158 0.29 -1.63 19.27
N ALA A 159 0.61 -0.93 18.18
CA ALA A 159 0.63 -1.54 16.85
C ALA A 159 1.59 -2.75 16.80
N PRO A 160 1.19 -3.86 16.15
CA PRO A 160 2.07 -5.01 15.99
C PRO A 160 3.27 -4.66 15.11
N GLN A 161 4.41 -5.30 15.40
CA GLN A 161 5.63 -5.09 14.63
C GLN A 161 5.51 -5.77 13.26
N ALA A 162 5.70 -5.00 12.19
CA ALA A 162 5.73 -5.54 10.83
C ALA A 162 7.01 -6.37 10.62
N LEU A 163 6.86 -7.62 10.17
CA LEU A 163 7.99 -8.45 9.74
C LEU A 163 8.36 -8.20 8.26
N ILE A 164 7.36 -7.82 7.45
CA ILE A 164 7.54 -7.46 6.03
C ILE A 164 7.24 -5.98 5.88
N ALA A 165 8.27 -5.14 5.80
CA ALA A 165 8.08 -3.68 5.77
C ALA A 165 7.61 -3.13 4.41
N ALA A 166 7.78 -3.90 3.33
CA ALA A 166 7.68 -3.39 1.95
C ALA A 166 6.33 -3.60 1.25
N SER A 167 5.44 -4.43 1.80
CA SER A 167 4.16 -4.76 1.18
C SER A 167 2.99 -4.55 2.14
N ASN A 168 1.80 -4.34 1.58
CA ASN A 168 0.56 -4.34 2.35
C ASN A 168 0.06 -5.76 2.45
N TYR A 169 -0.18 -6.28 3.64
CA TYR A 169 -0.62 -7.67 3.80
C TYR A 169 -1.57 -7.84 4.97
N SER A 170 -2.41 -8.87 4.91
CA SER A 170 -3.34 -9.21 5.96
C SER A 170 -3.36 -10.71 6.21
N TYR A 171 -3.46 -11.11 7.47
CA TYR A 171 -3.57 -12.51 7.87
C TYR A 171 -4.51 -12.67 9.05
N LYS A 172 -5.04 -13.89 9.17
CA LYS A 172 -5.82 -14.33 10.33
C LYS A 172 -4.96 -15.22 11.20
N LEU A 173 -5.08 -15.06 12.52
CA LEU A 173 -4.31 -15.82 13.48
C LEU A 173 -5.18 -16.17 14.69
N ASP A 174 -5.19 -17.46 15.01
CA ASP A 174 -5.76 -18.01 16.24
C ASP A 174 -4.65 -18.20 17.28
N THR A 175 -4.79 -17.57 18.44
CA THR A 175 -3.78 -17.64 19.49
C THR A 175 -4.40 -17.64 20.89
N TYR A 176 -3.70 -18.24 21.85
CA TYR A 176 -4.11 -18.29 23.25
C TYR A 176 -3.45 -17.17 24.04
N MET A 177 -4.24 -16.37 24.75
CA MET A 177 -3.77 -15.20 25.49
C MET A 177 -4.49 -15.07 26.83
N PRO A 178 -3.83 -14.52 27.86
CA PRO A 178 -4.43 -14.20 29.13
C PRO A 178 -5.46 -13.10 28.97
N ARG A 179 -6.56 -13.24 29.70
CA ARG A 179 -7.61 -12.24 29.76
C ARG A 179 -8.18 -12.23 31.17
N PHE A 180 -8.40 -11.03 31.71
CA PHE A 180 -9.23 -10.89 32.90
C PHE A 180 -10.69 -10.89 32.48
N LYS A 181 -11.51 -11.59 33.26
CA LYS A 181 -12.95 -11.56 33.17
C LYS A 181 -13.52 -11.24 34.53
N CYS A 182 -14.24 -10.14 34.60
CA CYS A 182 -14.84 -9.63 35.81
C CYS A 182 -16.31 -10.01 35.92
N SER A 183 -16.73 -10.35 37.14
CA SER A 183 -18.11 -10.60 37.53
C SER A 183 -18.48 -9.75 38.75
N THR A 184 -19.72 -9.30 38.78
CA THR A 184 -20.34 -8.61 39.92
C THR A 184 -21.14 -9.56 40.81
N ASP A 185 -21.15 -10.86 40.50
CA ASP A 185 -21.78 -11.90 41.32
C ASP A 185 -20.73 -12.56 42.23
N LEU A 186 -20.97 -12.50 43.53
CA LEU A 186 -20.00 -12.82 44.57
C LEU A 186 -20.72 -13.60 45.68
N GLU A 187 -20.93 -14.90 45.46
CA GLU A 187 -21.63 -15.79 46.41
C GLU A 187 -20.88 -16.01 47.74
N ASP A 188 -19.60 -15.60 47.87
CA ASP A 188 -18.81 -15.66 49.14
C ASP A 188 -17.61 -14.69 49.19
N SER A 189 -17.18 -14.19 48.04
CA SER A 189 -15.94 -13.40 47.91
C SER A 189 -16.01 -12.01 48.56
N HIS A 190 -17.23 -11.49 48.77
CA HIS A 190 -17.46 -10.24 49.51
C HIS A 190 -16.97 -10.29 50.95
N ILE A 191 -17.26 -11.37 51.66
CA ILE A 191 -16.96 -11.51 53.08
C ILE A 191 -15.43 -11.53 53.27
N ARG A 192 -14.73 -12.29 52.44
CA ARG A 192 -13.25 -12.36 52.45
C ARG A 192 -12.60 -11.00 52.21
N LEU A 193 -13.17 -10.19 51.33
CA LEU A 193 -12.64 -8.86 51.04
C LEU A 193 -12.89 -7.88 52.21
N LEU A 194 -14.02 -8.00 52.90
CA LEU A 194 -14.31 -7.22 54.11
C LEU A 194 -13.41 -7.60 55.28
N ASP A 195 -13.07 -8.88 55.41
CA ASP A 195 -12.11 -9.37 56.41
C ASP A 195 -10.70 -8.86 56.10
N ALA A 196 -10.29 -8.92 54.83
CA ALA A 196 -9.02 -8.36 54.37
C ALA A 196 -8.91 -6.83 54.60
N ALA A 197 -10.00 -6.10 54.38
CA ALA A 197 -10.07 -4.66 54.68
C ALA A 197 -9.85 -4.37 56.16
N GLN A 198 -10.47 -5.18 57.03
CA GLN A 198 -10.33 -5.08 58.47
C GLN A 198 -8.88 -5.37 58.91
N GLU A 199 -8.25 -6.43 58.37
CA GLU A 199 -6.85 -6.77 58.69
C GLU A 199 -5.88 -5.68 58.24
N LEU A 200 -6.02 -5.16 57.02
CA LEU A 200 -5.17 -4.08 56.50
C LEU A 200 -5.20 -2.83 57.41
N ILE A 201 -6.39 -2.44 57.85
CA ILE A 201 -6.57 -1.23 58.67
C ILE A 201 -6.15 -1.48 60.12
N ALA A 202 -6.45 -2.66 60.68
CA ALA A 202 -6.04 -3.04 62.02
C ALA A 202 -4.51 -3.14 62.15
N PHE A 203 -3.82 -3.71 61.15
CA PHE A 203 -2.37 -3.79 61.09
C PHE A 203 -1.72 -2.40 61.08
N SER A 204 -2.32 -1.46 60.38
CA SER A 204 -1.72 -0.13 60.18
C SER A 204 -1.87 0.79 61.41
N PHE A 205 -2.96 0.66 62.19
CA PHE A 205 -3.33 1.71 63.17
C PHE A 205 -3.99 1.24 64.49
N ASN A 206 -4.08 -0.07 64.80
CA ASN A 206 -4.78 -0.60 66.00
C ASN A 206 -6.26 -0.13 66.10
N THR A 207 -6.94 -0.04 64.97
CA THR A 207 -8.24 0.64 64.77
C THR A 207 -9.43 -0.29 64.72
N THR A 208 -10.63 0.30 64.89
CA THR A 208 -11.90 -0.39 64.59
C THR A 208 -12.37 -0.03 63.18
N PHE A 209 -12.77 -1.03 62.38
CA PHE A 209 -13.26 -0.85 61.00
C PHE A 209 -14.74 -1.25 60.88
N ASN A 210 -15.56 -0.36 60.33
CA ASN A 210 -16.96 -0.61 60.01
C ASN A 210 -17.10 -1.11 58.57
N LYS A 211 -17.48 -2.39 58.43
CA LYS A 211 -17.64 -3.09 57.15
C LYS A 211 -18.71 -2.51 56.24
N ASP A 212 -19.77 -1.90 56.80
CA ASP A 212 -20.89 -1.37 56.01
C ASP A 212 -20.58 0.01 55.42
N THR A 213 -19.83 0.83 56.17
CA THR A 213 -19.55 2.22 55.79
C THR A 213 -18.13 2.43 55.26
N PHE A 214 -17.27 1.40 55.33
CA PHE A 214 -15.84 1.47 55.01
C PHE A 214 -15.12 2.57 55.81
N ALA A 215 -15.58 2.83 57.03
CA ALA A 215 -15.01 3.82 57.92
C ALA A 215 -14.14 3.15 58.99
N PHE A 216 -13.06 3.81 59.38
CA PHE A 216 -12.22 3.39 60.50
C PHE A 216 -11.99 4.52 61.48
N VAL A 217 -11.72 4.17 62.74
CA VAL A 217 -11.49 5.12 63.83
C VAL A 217 -10.13 4.87 64.47
N GLU A 218 -9.29 5.91 64.53
CA GLU A 218 -7.96 5.89 65.16
C GLU A 218 -8.03 5.99 66.69
N PRO A 219 -7.50 5.01 67.46
CA PRO A 219 -7.65 4.96 68.91
C PRO A 219 -6.82 6.01 69.66
N ASP A 220 -5.64 6.40 69.14
CA ASP A 220 -4.67 7.22 69.87
C ASP A 220 -5.10 8.69 70.01
N MET A 221 -6.04 9.17 69.17
CA MET A 221 -6.58 10.54 69.29
C MET A 221 -7.75 10.65 70.28
N VAL A 222 -8.31 9.52 70.73
CA VAL A 222 -9.43 9.49 71.69
C VAL A 222 -9.01 9.97 73.08
N ALA A 223 -7.73 9.81 73.44
CA ALA A 223 -7.19 10.27 74.73
C ALA A 223 -7.17 11.81 74.86
N GLU A 224 -7.22 12.54 73.74
CA GLU A 224 -7.18 14.02 73.70
C GLU A 224 -8.51 14.66 73.26
N GLY A 225 -9.58 13.86 73.11
CA GLY A 225 -10.93 14.36 72.85
C GLY A 225 -11.25 14.66 71.38
N LEU A 226 -10.39 14.25 70.44
CA LEU A 226 -10.58 14.40 69.00
C LEU A 226 -10.70 13.02 68.35
N THR A 227 -11.88 12.64 67.84
CA THR A 227 -12.06 11.39 67.09
C THR A 227 -11.59 11.59 65.66
N GLY A 228 -10.45 10.99 65.30
CA GLY A 228 -10.00 10.92 63.90
C GLY A 228 -10.80 9.85 63.16
N ASP A 229 -11.77 10.28 62.35
CA ASP A 229 -12.51 9.39 61.46
C ASP A 229 -11.76 9.29 60.11
N GLY A 230 -11.64 8.07 59.59
CA GLY A 230 -11.04 7.79 58.28
C GLY A 230 -11.96 6.97 57.38
N LEU A 231 -11.77 7.06 56.06
CA LEU A 231 -12.49 6.28 55.06
C LEU A 231 -11.53 5.49 54.16
N LEU A 232 -11.88 4.23 53.92
CA LEU A 232 -11.28 3.39 52.88
C LEU A 232 -12.09 3.54 51.59
N PHE A 233 -11.51 4.21 50.60
CA PHE A 233 -12.17 4.49 49.33
C PHE A 233 -12.02 3.37 48.30
N TYR A 234 -10.88 2.69 48.30
CA TYR A 234 -10.56 1.61 47.37
C TYR A 234 -9.76 0.52 48.06
N LEU A 235 -10.07 -0.73 47.74
CA LEU A 235 -9.27 -1.90 48.09
C LEU A 235 -9.27 -2.89 46.93
N GLY A 236 -8.08 -3.21 46.43
CA GLY A 236 -7.83 -4.25 45.44
C GLY A 236 -6.91 -5.30 46.03
N VAL A 237 -7.30 -6.56 45.95
CA VAL A 237 -6.65 -7.69 46.64
C VAL A 237 -6.52 -8.88 45.68
N ALA A 238 -5.35 -9.49 45.62
CA ALA A 238 -5.17 -10.78 44.94
C ALA A 238 -5.27 -11.93 45.96
N THR A 239 -6.02 -12.99 45.63
CA THR A 239 -6.29 -14.09 46.56
C THR A 239 -5.28 -15.24 46.45
N LEU A 240 -5.05 -15.96 47.56
CA LEU A 240 -4.16 -17.12 47.64
C LEU A 240 -4.93 -18.47 47.82
N THR A 241 -4.41 -19.61 47.33
CA THR A 241 -4.81 -21.00 47.58
C THR A 241 -3.63 -21.92 47.85
N GLY A 242 -3.68 -22.62 48.98
CA GLY A 242 -2.98 -23.87 49.27
C GLY A 242 -3.51 -24.47 50.58
N PRO A 243 -3.60 -25.81 50.74
CA PRO A 243 -3.68 -26.42 52.07
C PRO A 243 -2.28 -26.40 52.71
N SER A 244 -2.20 -26.17 54.01
CA SER A 244 -0.96 -26.11 54.84
C SER A 244 -0.05 -24.90 54.62
N LEU A 245 -0.47 -23.75 55.14
CA LEU A 245 0.37 -23.11 56.15
C LEU A 245 -0.28 -23.46 57.48
N ASP A 246 0.39 -24.30 58.27
CA ASP A 246 -0.15 -24.69 59.58
C ASP A 246 -0.37 -23.41 60.39
N ALA A 247 -1.51 -23.31 61.05
CA ALA A 247 -1.88 -22.12 61.84
C ALA A 247 -0.83 -21.81 62.94
N ASP A 248 -0.04 -22.80 63.34
CA ASP A 248 1.05 -22.67 64.31
C ASP A 248 2.28 -21.91 63.74
N ASP A 249 2.59 -22.00 62.44
CA ASP A 249 3.76 -21.32 61.84
C ASP A 249 3.50 -19.83 61.54
N LEU A 250 2.25 -19.47 61.26
CA LEU A 250 1.79 -18.07 61.13
C LEU A 250 1.84 -17.33 62.48
N SER A 251 1.53 -18.04 63.56
CA SER A 251 1.47 -17.48 64.92
C SER A 251 2.84 -17.13 65.51
N THR A 252 3.91 -17.82 65.09
CA THR A 252 5.28 -17.54 65.58
C THR A 252 5.92 -16.32 64.92
N MET A 253 5.38 -15.86 63.78
CA MET A 253 5.83 -14.65 63.07
C MET A 253 4.94 -13.42 63.32
N GLY A 254 3.90 -13.53 64.17
CA GLY A 254 3.05 -12.41 64.56
C GLY A 254 2.09 -11.92 63.46
N LEU A 255 1.87 -12.70 62.40
CA LEU A 255 0.95 -12.37 61.31
C LEU A 255 -0.31 -13.22 61.42
N THR A 256 -1.47 -12.57 61.56
CA THR A 256 -2.79 -13.21 61.40
C THR A 256 -3.22 -12.95 59.96
N GLU A 257 -2.86 -13.88 59.08
CA GLU A 257 -2.72 -13.65 57.64
C GLU A 257 -3.90 -14.28 56.88
N SER A 258 -4.98 -13.53 56.65
CA SER A 258 -5.99 -13.98 55.71
C SER A 258 -5.46 -13.80 54.27
N GLN A 259 -4.80 -14.81 53.71
CA GLN A 259 -4.71 -15.16 52.27
C GLN A 259 -4.68 -14.04 51.18
N VAL A 260 -4.15 -12.85 51.45
CA VAL A 260 -4.36 -11.64 50.63
C VAL A 260 -3.05 -10.90 50.39
N LEU A 261 -2.68 -10.75 49.11
CA LEU A 261 -1.50 -9.99 48.71
C LEU A 261 -1.84 -8.50 48.55
N ILE A 262 -1.05 -7.63 49.19
CA ILE A 262 -1.06 -6.17 49.02
C ILE A 262 0.35 -5.75 48.60
N HIS A 263 0.47 -5.06 47.47
CA HIS A 263 1.76 -4.58 46.98
C HIS A 263 2.18 -3.33 47.77
N THR A 264 3.17 -3.43 48.64
CA THR A 264 3.83 -2.28 49.28
C THR A 264 5.13 -1.95 48.54
N THR A 265 5.47 -0.67 48.44
CA THR A 265 6.66 -0.21 47.70
C THR A 265 7.96 -0.30 48.50
N ASP A 266 7.89 -0.60 49.80
CA ASP A 266 9.04 -0.77 50.69
C ASP A 266 8.89 -2.06 51.50
N PRO A 267 9.71 -3.10 51.26
CA PRO A 267 9.82 -4.20 52.20
C PRO A 267 10.70 -3.74 53.38
N PRO A 268 10.27 -3.84 54.64
CA PRO A 268 11.20 -3.79 55.75
C PRO A 268 12.25 -4.91 55.58
N ASP A 269 13.52 -4.59 55.85
CA ASP A 269 14.74 -5.35 55.52
C ASP A 269 14.77 -6.87 55.87
N ASP A 270 13.77 -7.40 56.60
CA ASP A 270 13.67 -8.80 57.05
C ASP A 270 12.72 -9.71 56.23
N GLN A 271 12.00 -9.20 55.21
CA GLN A 271 10.91 -9.95 54.56
C GLN A 271 11.28 -10.84 53.35
N ARG A 272 12.54 -11.30 53.22
CA ARG A 272 12.94 -12.18 52.10
C ARG A 272 12.28 -13.57 52.12
N PHE A 273 11.81 -14.05 53.27
CA PHE A 273 11.17 -15.37 53.39
C PHE A 273 9.71 -15.42 52.91
N ILE A 274 8.98 -14.29 52.93
CA ILE A 274 7.54 -14.24 52.62
C ILE A 274 7.29 -14.37 51.10
N TYR A 275 8.19 -13.85 50.27
CA TYR A 275 8.07 -13.91 48.80
C TYR A 275 8.10 -15.34 48.23
N HIS A 276 8.81 -16.28 48.88
CA HIS A 276 8.91 -17.67 48.40
C HIS A 276 7.63 -18.48 48.59
N GLN A 277 6.88 -18.27 49.68
CA GLN A 277 5.68 -19.07 49.96
C GLN A 277 4.40 -18.51 49.31
N LEU A 278 4.34 -17.19 49.08
CA LEU A 278 3.26 -16.56 48.32
C LEU A 278 3.21 -17.06 46.86
N ARG A 279 4.36 -17.46 46.30
CA ARG A 279 4.54 -17.94 44.92
C ARG A 279 3.71 -19.19 44.59
N ASP A 280 3.63 -20.14 45.52
CA ASP A 280 2.88 -21.40 45.33
C ASP A 280 1.40 -21.27 45.66
N ALA A 281 1.01 -20.12 46.20
CA ALA A 281 -0.33 -19.88 46.67
C ALA A 281 -1.13 -18.89 45.80
N LEU A 282 -0.57 -18.17 44.81
CA LEU A 282 -1.41 -17.24 44.03
C LEU A 282 -2.54 -17.95 43.25
N THR A 283 -3.78 -17.52 43.49
CA THR A 283 -4.90 -17.78 42.58
C THR A 283 -4.95 -16.63 41.60
N GLY A 284 -5.15 -16.87 40.29
CA GLY A 284 -5.29 -15.82 39.30
C GLY A 284 -6.57 -14.97 39.45
N THR A 285 -7.06 -14.78 40.68
CA THR A 285 -8.29 -14.08 41.05
C THR A 285 -7.96 -12.82 41.86
N ILE A 286 -8.72 -11.77 41.58
CA ILE A 286 -8.57 -10.45 42.15
C ILE A 286 -9.95 -9.95 42.59
N LEU A 287 -10.01 -9.35 43.77
CA LEU A 287 -11.21 -8.82 44.38
C LEU A 287 -11.06 -7.31 44.56
N PHE A 288 -12.12 -6.59 44.24
CA PHE A 288 -12.18 -5.13 44.32
C PHE A 288 -13.33 -4.68 45.21
N ALA A 289 -13.09 -3.64 46.01
CA ALA A 289 -14.09 -2.86 46.71
C ALA A 289 -13.88 -1.37 46.42
N ILE A 290 -14.94 -0.69 45.98
CA ILE A 290 -14.93 0.72 45.60
C ILE A 290 -16.07 1.45 46.33
N LEU A 291 -15.73 2.40 47.20
CA LEU A 291 -16.70 3.23 47.92
C LEU A 291 -17.12 4.42 47.05
N THR A 292 -18.25 4.28 46.36
CA THR A 292 -18.74 5.30 45.40
C THR A 292 -19.54 6.42 46.06
N ALA A 293 -20.21 6.12 47.18
CA ALA A 293 -20.98 7.07 47.98
C ALA A 293 -21.08 6.56 49.43
N PRO A 294 -21.56 7.36 50.40
CA PRO A 294 -21.73 6.90 51.78
C PRO A 294 -22.58 5.63 51.85
N GLY A 295 -22.00 4.54 52.37
CA GLY A 295 -22.66 3.23 52.48
C GLY A 295 -22.93 2.50 51.15
N ASN A 296 -22.37 2.99 50.03
CA ASN A 296 -22.52 2.35 48.71
C ASN A 296 -21.17 1.85 48.21
N VAL A 297 -20.88 0.59 48.56
CA VAL A 297 -19.66 -0.11 48.16
C VAL A 297 -19.98 -1.01 46.98
N LYS A 298 -19.22 -0.84 45.90
CA LYS A 298 -19.26 -1.71 44.73
C LYS A 298 -18.17 -2.75 44.83
N PHE A 299 -18.54 -3.98 44.54
CA PHE A 299 -17.65 -5.12 44.62
C PHE A 299 -17.56 -5.81 43.27
N ALA A 300 -16.37 -6.28 42.94
CA ALA A 300 -16.13 -7.04 41.72
C ALA A 300 -15.09 -8.13 41.96
N LYS A 301 -15.29 -9.27 41.31
CA LYS A 301 -14.35 -10.38 41.27
C LYS A 301 -13.86 -10.53 39.83
N CYS A 302 -12.55 -10.48 39.62
CA CYS A 302 -11.93 -10.65 38.31
C CYS A 302 -10.98 -11.84 38.34
N ALA A 303 -11.19 -12.78 37.44
CA ALA A 303 -10.33 -13.96 37.33
C ALA A 303 -9.60 -13.99 35.99
N LEU A 304 -8.39 -14.55 36.00
CA LEU A 304 -7.55 -14.72 34.84
C LEU A 304 -7.94 -15.99 34.10
N TYR A 305 -8.27 -15.85 32.81
CA TYR A 305 -8.63 -16.95 31.93
C TYR A 305 -7.57 -17.17 30.86
N ASN A 306 -7.35 -18.43 30.51
CA ASN A 306 -6.74 -18.80 29.24
C ASN A 306 -7.83 -18.75 28.16
N SER A 307 -7.72 -17.80 27.25
CA SER A 307 -8.75 -17.54 26.22
C SER A 307 -8.13 -17.62 24.83
N SER A 308 -8.85 -18.19 23.86
CA SER A 308 -8.43 -18.13 22.46
C SER A 308 -9.02 -16.91 21.77
N PHE A 309 -8.14 -16.22 21.04
CA PHE A 309 -8.43 -15.03 20.27
C PHE A 309 -8.29 -15.36 18.79
N GLU A 310 -9.37 -15.17 18.04
CA GLU A 310 -9.35 -15.16 16.59
C GLU A 310 -9.13 -13.70 16.16
N THR A 311 -8.00 -13.42 15.53
CA THR A 311 -7.59 -12.06 15.18
C THR A 311 -7.34 -11.90 13.69
N GLU A 312 -7.64 -10.72 13.16
CA GLU A 312 -7.29 -10.32 11.80
C GLU A 312 -6.33 -9.13 11.88
N THR A 313 -5.10 -9.33 11.42
CA THR A 313 -4.08 -8.29 11.42
C THR A 313 -3.82 -7.82 10.00
N SER A 314 -3.90 -6.51 9.78
CA SER A 314 -3.62 -5.88 8.49
C SER A 314 -2.50 -4.86 8.61
N PHE A 315 -1.55 -4.91 7.69
CA PHE A 315 -0.46 -3.97 7.55
C PHE A 315 -0.67 -3.08 6.34
N ALA A 316 -0.64 -1.77 6.56
CA ALA A 316 -0.65 -0.76 5.52
C ALA A 316 0.58 0.14 5.70
N ASN A 317 1.46 0.17 4.70
CA ASN A 317 2.69 0.98 4.70
C ASN A 317 3.56 0.77 5.95
N GLY A 318 3.69 -0.48 6.41
CA GLY A 318 4.48 -0.84 7.59
C GLY A 318 3.78 -0.59 8.94
N ILE A 319 2.58 -0.01 8.97
CA ILE A 319 1.79 0.15 10.19
C ILE A 319 0.75 -0.97 10.25
N GLY A 320 0.79 -1.76 11.33
CA GLY A 320 -0.15 -2.83 11.57
C GLY A 320 -1.34 -2.41 12.43
N THR A 321 -2.50 -2.98 12.16
CA THR A 321 -3.70 -2.91 13.01
C THR A 321 -4.26 -4.31 13.21
N THR A 322 -4.58 -4.65 14.45
CA THR A 322 -5.14 -5.96 14.81
C THR A 322 -6.58 -5.79 15.25
N ASN A 323 -7.49 -6.49 14.60
CA ASN A 323 -8.90 -6.58 14.96
C ASN A 323 -9.19 -7.93 15.58
N VAL A 324 -10.01 -7.94 16.63
CA VAL A 324 -10.48 -9.18 17.26
C VAL A 324 -11.79 -9.59 16.60
N LEU A 325 -11.83 -10.79 16.04
CA LEU A 325 -13.02 -11.37 15.41
C LEU A 325 -13.88 -12.10 16.45
N SER A 326 -13.25 -12.94 17.28
CA SER A 326 -13.93 -13.68 18.34
C SER A 326 -12.99 -13.94 19.54
N ILE A 327 -13.58 -14.04 20.74
CA ILE A 327 -12.87 -14.42 21.97
C ILE A 327 -13.66 -15.55 22.62
N THR A 328 -12.98 -16.67 22.92
CA THR A 328 -13.59 -17.78 23.66
C THR A 328 -12.74 -18.11 24.89
N ASP A 329 -13.36 -17.96 26.07
CA ASP A 329 -12.72 -18.22 27.36
C ASP A 329 -12.75 -19.74 27.65
N HIS A 330 -11.60 -20.39 27.87
CA HIS A 330 -11.52 -21.84 28.09
C HIS A 330 -11.53 -22.22 29.57
N SER A 331 -10.49 -21.84 30.30
CA SER A 331 -10.33 -22.21 31.71
C SER A 331 -9.79 -21.06 32.56
N GLU A 332 -10.31 -20.97 33.78
CA GLU A 332 -9.82 -20.09 34.83
C GLU A 332 -8.48 -20.62 35.37
N ILE A 333 -7.49 -19.76 35.51
CA ILE A 333 -6.19 -20.10 36.09
C ILE A 333 -6.29 -20.01 37.62
N ARG A 334 -6.45 -21.18 38.26
CA ARG A 334 -6.72 -21.28 39.70
C ARG A 334 -5.51 -21.50 40.58
N ASN A 335 -4.41 -22.05 40.05
CA ASN A 335 -3.20 -22.28 40.81
C ASN A 335 -1.99 -22.10 39.88
N PHE A 336 -0.99 -21.35 40.32
CA PHE A 336 0.27 -21.17 39.59
C PHE A 336 1.35 -22.20 39.97
N SER A 337 1.00 -23.29 40.68
CA SER A 337 1.93 -24.31 41.17
C SER A 337 2.85 -24.84 40.06
N GLY A 338 4.16 -24.81 40.31
CA GLY A 338 5.19 -25.24 39.36
C GLY A 338 5.17 -26.70 38.92
N SER A 339 4.28 -27.53 39.50
CA SER A 339 4.20 -28.97 39.22
C SER A 339 3.32 -29.35 38.02
N VAL A 340 2.48 -28.43 37.49
CA VAL A 340 1.55 -28.76 36.40
C VAL A 340 1.46 -27.64 35.36
N GLY A 341 2.44 -27.53 34.47
CA GLY A 341 2.25 -26.97 33.12
C GLY A 341 1.71 -25.53 32.99
N THR A 342 1.50 -24.79 34.08
CA THR A 342 1.07 -23.40 34.05
C THR A 342 2.25 -22.55 33.60
N PRO A 343 2.10 -21.77 32.52
CA PRO A 343 3.26 -21.19 31.88
C PRO A 343 3.69 -19.99 32.71
N THR A 344 4.94 -19.97 33.17
CA THR A 344 5.60 -18.92 33.97
C THR A 344 5.18 -17.48 33.59
N SER A 345 5.00 -17.25 32.30
CA SER A 345 4.44 -16.04 31.69
C SER A 345 3.05 -15.56 32.16
N TYR A 346 2.10 -16.43 32.53
CA TYR A 346 0.79 -16.04 33.04
C TYR A 346 0.94 -15.46 34.45
N VAL A 347 1.92 -15.94 35.22
CA VAL A 347 2.31 -15.37 36.52
C VAL A 347 2.84 -13.96 36.32
N HIS A 348 3.80 -13.77 35.42
CA HIS A 348 4.34 -12.43 35.11
C HIS A 348 3.27 -11.48 34.58
N TYR A 349 2.37 -11.97 33.72
CA TYR A 349 1.23 -11.19 33.24
C TYR A 349 0.33 -10.76 34.39
N PHE A 350 -0.04 -11.71 35.27
CA PHE A 350 -0.86 -11.44 36.44
C PHE A 350 -0.18 -10.42 37.37
N GLN A 351 1.10 -10.62 37.70
CA GLN A 351 1.86 -9.73 38.56
C GLN A 351 1.94 -8.30 38.01
N GLU A 352 2.34 -8.11 36.75
CA GLU A 352 2.42 -6.76 36.17
C GLU A 352 1.06 -6.07 36.06
N MET A 353 0.00 -6.83 35.77
CA MET A 353 -1.36 -6.29 35.81
C MET A 353 -1.78 -5.91 37.23
N THR A 354 -1.47 -6.75 38.24
CA THR A 354 -1.80 -6.45 39.64
C THR A 354 -1.10 -5.19 40.15
N LYS A 355 0.12 -4.87 39.69
CA LYS A 355 0.83 -3.62 40.03
C LYS A 355 0.04 -2.35 39.62
N LEU A 356 -0.93 -2.45 38.71
CA LEU A 356 -1.76 -1.31 38.30
C LEU A 356 -2.92 -1.03 39.25
N PHE A 357 -3.46 -2.05 39.92
CA PHE A 357 -4.74 -1.92 40.62
C PHE A 357 -4.89 -2.73 41.92
N VAL A 358 -3.91 -3.53 42.33
CA VAL A 358 -3.89 -4.15 43.67
C VAL A 358 -3.23 -3.18 44.64
N GLY A 359 -3.92 -2.87 45.74
CA GLY A 359 -3.52 -1.87 46.72
C GLY A 359 -4.72 -1.17 47.33
N ALA A 360 -4.49 -0.05 48.02
CA ALA A 360 -5.53 0.65 48.76
C ALA A 360 -5.47 2.16 48.55
N MET A 361 -6.64 2.80 48.67
CA MET A 361 -6.76 4.25 48.70
C MET A 361 -7.62 4.64 49.90
N SER A 362 -7.07 5.42 50.82
CA SER A 362 -7.76 5.86 52.04
C SER A 362 -7.52 7.35 52.29
N ALA A 363 -8.27 7.92 53.23
CA ALA A 363 -7.92 9.19 53.84
C ALA A 363 -8.32 9.18 55.32
N ALA A 364 -7.48 9.78 56.15
CA ALA A 364 -7.70 9.89 57.60
C ALA A 364 -7.58 11.35 58.04
N ASP A 365 -8.33 11.70 59.08
CA ASP A 365 -8.20 12.98 59.77
C ASP A 365 -6.91 12.98 60.63
N THR A 366 -6.10 14.02 60.52
CA THR A 366 -4.85 14.22 61.28
C THR A 366 -4.80 15.63 61.88
N VAL A 367 -4.15 15.79 63.05
CA VAL A 367 -4.01 17.08 63.74
C VAL A 367 -2.56 17.56 63.65
N GLN A 368 -2.33 18.79 63.17
CA GLN A 368 -1.01 19.43 63.23
C GLN A 368 -0.90 20.29 64.50
N ALA A 369 -0.16 19.79 65.48
CA ALA A 369 0.35 20.47 66.68
C ALA A 369 -0.66 20.85 67.79
N MET A 370 -0.38 20.32 68.98
CA MET A 370 -1.14 20.37 70.25
C MET A 370 -1.43 21.77 70.87
N ASP A 371 -1.10 22.89 70.21
CA ASP A 371 -1.08 24.22 70.87
C ASP A 371 -1.85 25.33 70.11
N ASP A 372 -2.61 25.02 69.04
CA ASP A 372 -3.45 26.01 68.34
C ASP A 372 -4.94 25.86 68.74
N PRO A 373 -5.57 26.87 69.39
CA PRO A 373 -6.98 26.82 69.81
C PRO A 373 -8.00 26.80 68.67
N GLN A 374 -7.57 26.66 67.42
CA GLN A 374 -8.42 26.45 66.24
C GLN A 374 -8.21 25.09 65.55
N ASP A 375 -7.74 24.04 66.26
CA ASP A 375 -7.68 22.62 65.85
C ASP A 375 -8.16 22.36 64.41
N LYS A 376 -7.31 22.69 63.44
CA LYS A 376 -7.65 22.47 62.03
C LYS A 376 -7.37 21.02 61.75
N VAL A 377 -8.44 20.23 61.68
CA VAL A 377 -8.37 18.83 61.21
C VAL A 377 -7.90 18.83 59.75
N PHE A 378 -6.72 18.25 59.51
CA PHE A 378 -6.15 18.06 58.18
C PHE A 378 -6.41 16.63 57.71
N ARG A 379 -7.09 16.48 56.57
CA ARG A 379 -7.32 15.18 55.95
C ARG A 379 -6.10 14.77 55.14
N MET A 380 -5.43 13.70 55.54
CA MET A 380 -4.29 13.13 54.83
C MET A 380 -4.76 12.02 53.88
N PRO A 381 -4.70 12.23 52.55
CA PRO A 381 -4.94 11.16 51.58
C PRO A 381 -3.75 10.19 51.53
N TYR A 382 -4.04 8.90 51.52
CA TYR A 382 -3.08 7.82 51.25
C TYR A 382 -3.51 7.04 49.99
N SER A 383 -2.56 6.66 49.14
CA SER A 383 -2.78 5.86 47.93
C SER A 383 -1.54 5.06 47.60
N THR A 384 -1.66 3.74 47.48
CA THR A 384 -0.57 2.86 47.01
C THR A 384 -0.68 2.50 45.54
N ILE A 385 -1.73 3.00 44.87
CA ILE A 385 -2.11 2.59 43.51
C ILE A 385 -1.96 3.73 42.50
N PRO A 386 -1.53 3.43 41.26
CA PRO A 386 -1.42 4.42 40.19
C PRO A 386 -2.71 4.56 39.33
N ILE A 387 -3.85 4.00 39.75
CA ILE A 387 -5.08 3.89 38.93
C ILE A 387 -5.54 5.24 38.38
N ASP A 388 -5.44 6.31 39.18
CA ASP A 388 -5.87 7.67 38.85
C ASP A 388 -5.20 8.24 37.58
N SER A 389 -3.97 7.83 37.33
CA SER A 389 -3.16 8.23 36.17
C SER A 389 -3.35 7.34 34.94
N THR A 390 -4.08 6.22 35.08
CA THR A 390 -4.34 5.26 34.00
C THR A 390 -5.73 5.43 33.40
N VAL A 391 -6.04 4.68 32.33
CA VAL A 391 -7.40 4.63 31.78
C VAL A 391 -8.44 4.06 32.74
N LEU A 392 -8.03 3.25 33.73
CA LEU A 392 -8.94 2.72 34.73
C LEU A 392 -9.49 3.82 35.65
N GLY A 393 -8.75 4.92 35.83
CA GLY A 393 -9.22 6.10 36.55
C GLY A 393 -10.41 6.81 35.90
N GLN A 394 -10.70 6.50 34.62
CA GLN A 394 -11.81 7.05 33.84
C GLN A 394 -13.11 6.25 33.98
N ALA A 395 -13.09 5.11 34.68
CA ALA A 395 -14.28 4.32 34.94
C ALA A 395 -15.33 5.11 35.73
N GLU A 396 -16.61 4.84 35.49
CA GLU A 396 -17.72 5.59 36.10
C GLU A 396 -17.71 5.50 37.64
N ASP A 397 -17.68 4.28 38.16
CA ASP A 397 -17.62 3.95 39.59
C ASP A 397 -16.33 4.44 40.27
N PHE A 398 -15.18 4.30 39.60
CA PHE A 398 -13.92 4.84 40.12
C PHE A 398 -13.91 6.38 40.14
N SER A 399 -14.45 7.00 39.09
CA SER A 399 -14.61 8.46 39.02
C SER A 399 -15.56 8.97 40.09
N ASP A 400 -16.64 8.26 40.40
CA ASP A 400 -17.58 8.65 41.46
C ASP A 400 -16.95 8.52 42.84
N MET A 401 -16.17 7.47 43.07
CA MET A 401 -15.32 7.35 44.27
C MET A 401 -14.35 8.54 44.39
N LEU A 402 -13.65 8.93 43.31
CA LEU A 402 -12.74 10.08 43.34
C LEU A 402 -13.46 11.39 43.67
N LYS A 403 -14.67 11.62 43.14
CA LYS A 403 -15.51 12.78 43.48
C LYS A 403 -15.93 12.74 44.95
N TYR A 404 -16.32 11.58 45.45
CA TYR A 404 -16.69 11.39 46.85
C TYR A 404 -15.50 11.66 47.78
N ARG A 405 -14.34 11.08 47.48
CA ARG A 405 -13.07 11.33 48.17
C ARG A 405 -12.69 12.80 48.18
N ALA A 406 -12.74 13.48 47.04
CA ALA A 406 -12.40 14.91 46.95
C ALA A 406 -13.36 15.80 47.78
N ARG A 407 -14.67 15.49 47.74
CA ARG A 407 -15.66 16.16 48.61
C ARG A 407 -15.37 15.91 50.08
N TRP A 408 -15.01 14.67 50.44
CA TRP A 408 -14.71 14.30 51.82
C TRP A 408 -13.45 15.00 52.33
N ILE A 409 -12.38 15.07 51.54
CA ILE A 409 -11.13 15.78 51.89
C ILE A 409 -11.33 17.31 51.98
N GLY A 410 -12.42 17.86 51.44
CA GLY A 410 -12.70 19.30 51.45
C GLY A 410 -12.11 20.07 50.27
N ASN A 411 -11.57 19.38 49.27
CA ASN A 411 -11.08 19.98 48.03
C ASN A 411 -12.25 20.18 47.05
N GLY A 412 -13.17 21.08 47.39
CA GLY A 412 -14.46 21.31 46.73
C GLY A 412 -14.43 21.93 45.32
N THR A 413 -13.40 21.68 44.52
CA THR A 413 -13.36 22.09 43.12
C THR A 413 -13.67 20.90 42.22
N LYS A 414 -14.45 21.16 41.17
CA LYS A 414 -15.01 20.15 40.25
C LYS A 414 -13.91 19.23 39.74
N VAL A 415 -13.81 18.03 40.30
CA VAL A 415 -13.01 16.94 39.72
C VAL A 415 -13.65 16.59 38.39
N THR A 416 -13.16 17.22 37.31
CA THR A 416 -13.48 16.87 35.92
C THR A 416 -12.53 15.76 35.51
N THR A 417 -12.79 14.56 35.99
CA THR A 417 -12.24 13.35 35.41
C THR A 417 -12.96 13.08 34.09
N PRO A 418 -12.24 12.80 33.00
CA PRO A 418 -12.89 12.27 31.80
C PRO A 418 -13.55 10.94 32.17
N VAL A 419 -14.88 10.89 32.11
CA VAL A 419 -15.65 9.71 32.50
C VAL A 419 -16.04 8.92 31.25
N GLN A 420 -15.67 7.65 31.22
CA GLN A 420 -16.23 6.70 30.28
C GLN A 420 -17.50 6.09 30.89
N ASN A 421 -18.53 5.87 30.07
CA ASN A 421 -19.79 5.24 30.49
C ASN A 421 -19.61 3.71 30.59
N LYS A 422 -18.64 3.28 31.43
CA LYS A 422 -18.26 1.88 31.66
C LYS A 422 -17.85 1.70 33.12
N THR A 423 -18.16 0.53 33.68
CA THR A 423 -17.75 0.15 35.04
C THR A 423 -16.26 -0.19 35.10
N PHE A 424 -15.66 -0.07 36.27
CA PHE A 424 -14.26 -0.42 36.52
C PHE A 424 -13.98 -1.88 36.13
N SER A 425 -14.87 -2.81 36.47
CA SER A 425 -14.79 -4.21 36.05
C SER A 425 -14.70 -4.39 34.53
N THR A 426 -15.54 -3.68 33.77
CA THR A 426 -15.51 -3.76 32.31
C THR A 426 -14.22 -3.17 31.73
N MET A 427 -13.70 -2.09 32.34
CA MET A 427 -12.45 -1.49 31.88
C MET A 427 -11.22 -2.34 32.19
N VAL A 428 -11.22 -3.10 33.30
CA VAL A 428 -10.17 -4.09 33.60
C VAL A 428 -10.17 -5.21 32.55
N ASP A 429 -11.35 -5.72 32.18
CA ASP A 429 -11.48 -6.72 31.12
C ASP A 429 -10.95 -6.20 29.77
N GLU A 430 -11.36 -5.00 29.35
CA GLU A 430 -10.91 -4.37 28.11
C GLU A 430 -9.41 -4.05 28.11
N LEU A 431 -8.88 -3.56 29.24
CA LEU A 431 -7.45 -3.31 29.38
C LEU A 431 -6.66 -4.61 29.24
N SER A 432 -7.14 -5.71 29.82
CA SER A 432 -6.48 -7.01 29.70
C SER A 432 -6.42 -7.50 28.25
N VAL A 433 -7.49 -7.29 27.47
CA VAL A 433 -7.50 -7.59 26.03
C VAL A 433 -6.49 -6.71 25.30
N ASN A 434 -6.47 -5.41 25.59
CA ASN A 434 -5.55 -4.48 24.94
C ASN A 434 -4.08 -4.80 25.23
N VAL A 435 -3.75 -5.14 26.47
CA VAL A 435 -2.39 -5.54 26.88
C VAL A 435 -1.99 -6.82 26.16
N SER A 436 -2.88 -7.82 26.13
CA SER A 436 -2.65 -9.07 25.40
C SER A 436 -2.40 -8.83 23.92
N LEU A 437 -3.26 -8.09 23.20
CA LEU A 437 -3.04 -7.78 21.79
C LEU A 437 -1.74 -7.01 21.54
N SER A 438 -1.34 -6.15 22.46
CA SER A 438 -0.11 -5.37 22.38
C SER A 438 1.16 -6.21 22.49
N LEU A 439 1.09 -7.47 22.92
CA LEU A 439 2.24 -8.38 22.95
C LEU A 439 2.88 -8.54 21.56
N MET A 440 2.09 -8.41 20.48
CA MET A 440 2.59 -8.48 19.10
C MET A 440 3.41 -7.26 18.68
N SER A 441 3.50 -6.22 19.51
CA SER A 441 4.33 -5.05 19.24
C SER A 441 5.83 -5.33 19.44
N SER A 442 6.19 -6.38 20.17
CA SER A 442 7.58 -6.76 20.39
C SER A 442 7.86 -8.19 19.93
N PRO A 443 8.79 -8.41 19.00
CA PRO A 443 9.23 -9.75 18.61
C PRO A 443 9.77 -10.59 19.77
N SER A 444 10.28 -9.98 20.84
CA SER A 444 10.80 -10.68 22.03
C SER A 444 9.72 -11.40 22.85
N LEU A 445 8.46 -10.98 22.70
CA LEU A 445 7.30 -11.55 23.41
C LEU A 445 6.53 -12.55 22.53
N CYS A 446 7.00 -12.78 21.30
CA CYS A 446 6.33 -13.58 20.28
C CYS A 446 7.25 -14.69 19.77
N ARG A 447 6.63 -15.70 19.16
CA ARG A 447 7.29 -16.68 18.30
C ARG A 447 6.87 -16.41 16.87
N THR A 448 7.75 -16.72 15.92
CA THR A 448 7.42 -16.71 14.50
C THR A 448 6.67 -17.98 14.12
N VAL A 449 5.51 -17.80 13.47
CA VAL A 449 4.69 -18.89 12.92
C VAL A 449 4.34 -18.57 11.49
N SER A 450 4.44 -19.57 10.61
CA SER A 450 4.07 -19.41 9.21
C SER A 450 2.54 -19.44 9.08
N VAL A 451 1.97 -18.35 8.59
CA VAL A 451 0.54 -18.15 8.38
C VAL A 451 0.24 -17.95 6.90
N GLU A 452 -0.97 -18.32 6.48
CA GLU A 452 -1.47 -18.01 5.15
C GLU A 452 -2.18 -16.65 5.20
N GLY A 453 -1.77 -15.74 4.32
CA GLY A 453 -2.34 -14.39 4.27
C GLY A 453 -2.32 -13.80 2.87
N GLU A 454 -3.06 -12.70 2.70
CA GLU A 454 -3.13 -11.95 1.45
C GLU A 454 -2.05 -10.87 1.45
N ILE A 455 -1.14 -10.91 0.47
CA ILE A 455 -0.21 -9.82 0.17
C ILE A 455 -0.77 -9.02 -1.01
N ARG A 456 -0.83 -7.71 -0.84
CA ARG A 456 -1.31 -6.72 -1.80
C ARG A 456 -0.11 -5.94 -2.33
N ASP A 457 0.33 -6.32 -3.53
CA ASP A 457 1.43 -5.68 -4.23
C ASP A 457 0.92 -4.90 -5.45
N LEU A 458 1.57 -3.77 -5.71
CA LEU A 458 1.31 -2.95 -6.88
C LEU A 458 2.17 -3.43 -8.04
N TYR A 459 1.52 -3.93 -9.10
CA TYR A 459 2.21 -4.33 -10.33
C TYR A 459 1.94 -3.33 -11.44
N THR A 460 2.97 -3.03 -12.22
CA THR A 460 2.81 -2.27 -13.47
C THR A 460 2.40 -3.24 -14.58
N ILE A 461 1.12 -3.19 -14.96
CA ILE A 461 0.57 -4.00 -16.04
C ILE A 461 0.43 -3.13 -17.28
N TYR A 462 0.85 -3.69 -18.42
CA TYR A 462 0.68 -3.05 -19.72
C TYR A 462 -0.73 -3.31 -20.23
N HIS A 463 -1.55 -2.28 -20.33
CA HIS A 463 -2.89 -2.35 -20.88
C HIS A 463 -2.86 -2.00 -22.37
N TYR A 464 -3.30 -2.92 -23.22
CA TYR A 464 -3.33 -2.77 -24.67
C TYR A 464 -4.66 -2.14 -25.13
N GLN A 465 -4.59 -1.07 -25.93
CA GLN A 465 -5.76 -0.36 -26.48
C GLN A 465 -5.93 -0.66 -27.99
N PRO A 466 -6.74 -1.68 -28.38
CA PRO A 466 -6.83 -2.13 -29.77
C PRO A 466 -7.48 -1.11 -30.72
N ARG A 467 -8.35 -0.23 -30.22
CA ARG A 467 -9.14 0.69 -31.05
C ARG A 467 -8.27 1.67 -31.85
N ASN A 468 -7.21 2.20 -31.23
CA ASN A 468 -6.32 3.16 -31.89
C ASN A 468 -5.52 2.50 -33.03
N LEU A 469 -5.14 1.23 -32.84
CA LEU A 469 -4.47 0.44 -33.87
C LEU A 469 -5.38 0.22 -35.09
N PHE A 470 -6.61 -0.25 -34.86
CA PHE A 470 -7.53 -0.53 -35.97
C PHE A 470 -7.87 0.71 -36.79
N VAL A 471 -8.03 1.86 -36.14
CA VAL A 471 -8.33 3.12 -36.83
C VAL A 471 -7.14 3.58 -37.68
N SER A 472 -5.92 3.60 -37.14
CA SER A 472 -4.75 4.10 -37.89
C SER A 472 -4.38 3.18 -39.07
N TYR A 473 -4.33 1.86 -38.85
CA TYR A 473 -4.01 0.90 -39.90
C TYR A 473 -5.14 0.73 -40.90
N GLY A 474 -6.41 0.76 -40.45
CA GLY A 474 -7.56 0.66 -41.34
C GLY A 474 -7.59 1.80 -42.36
N VAL A 475 -7.38 3.05 -41.91
CA VAL A 475 -7.30 4.21 -42.80
C VAL A 475 -6.12 4.11 -43.76
N ALA A 476 -4.94 3.73 -43.27
CA ALA A 476 -3.75 3.59 -44.12
C ALA A 476 -3.95 2.54 -45.23
N ILE A 477 -4.49 1.36 -44.90
CA ILE A 477 -4.75 0.28 -45.86
C ILE A 477 -5.76 0.72 -46.93
N VAL A 478 -6.86 1.37 -46.53
CA VAL A 478 -7.88 1.85 -47.48
C VAL A 478 -7.30 2.89 -48.45
N CYS A 479 -6.52 3.85 -47.94
CA CYS A 479 -5.85 4.85 -48.77
C CYS A 479 -4.83 4.22 -49.73
N SER A 480 -4.05 3.24 -49.27
CA SER A 480 -3.07 2.56 -50.12
C SER A 480 -3.73 1.70 -51.19
N LEU A 481 -4.82 0.99 -50.86
CA LEU A 481 -5.60 0.23 -51.84
C LEU A 481 -6.19 1.13 -52.92
N ALA A 482 -6.75 2.29 -52.55
CA ALA A 482 -7.26 3.26 -53.51
C ALA A 482 -6.17 3.73 -54.49
N THR A 483 -4.97 4.03 -54.00
CA THR A 483 -3.81 4.41 -54.83
C THR A 483 -3.40 3.30 -55.79
N ILE A 484 -3.34 2.05 -55.32
CA ILE A 484 -2.99 0.90 -56.15
C ILE A 484 -4.05 0.67 -57.24
N VAL A 485 -5.34 0.80 -56.93
CA VAL A 485 -6.42 0.68 -57.90
C VAL A 485 -6.30 1.74 -59.00
N VAL A 486 -6.04 3.01 -58.63
CA VAL A 486 -5.84 4.09 -59.62
C VAL A 486 -4.64 3.80 -60.52
N GLY A 487 -3.51 3.36 -59.94
CA GLY A 487 -2.32 2.99 -60.71
C GLY A 487 -2.53 1.78 -61.60
N PHE A 488 -3.28 0.77 -61.15
CA PHE A 488 -3.62 -0.41 -61.93
C PHE A 488 -4.52 -0.06 -63.13
N VAL A 489 -5.53 0.79 -62.91
CA VAL A 489 -6.35 1.32 -64.02
C VAL A 489 -5.49 2.12 -65.01
N ALA A 490 -4.50 2.88 -64.52
CA ALA A 490 -3.58 3.60 -65.39
C ALA A 490 -2.67 2.68 -66.20
N PHE A 491 -2.16 1.62 -65.56
CA PHE A 491 -1.38 0.57 -66.20
C PHE A 491 -2.17 -0.12 -67.32
N CYS A 492 -3.41 -0.54 -67.06
CA CYS A 492 -4.27 -1.16 -68.07
C CYS A 492 -4.55 -0.24 -69.27
N ARG A 493 -4.58 1.08 -69.07
CA ARG A 493 -4.79 2.07 -70.15
C ARG A 493 -3.52 2.39 -70.93
N ASN A 494 -2.34 2.29 -70.31
CA ASN A 494 -1.07 2.51 -70.99
C ASN A 494 -0.66 1.31 -71.85
N GLY A 495 -0.98 0.08 -71.42
CA GLY A 495 -0.59 -1.15 -72.11
C GLY A 495 0.89 -1.53 -71.94
N GLU A 496 1.73 -0.61 -71.46
CA GLU A 496 3.14 -0.80 -71.16
C GLU A 496 3.48 -0.26 -69.76
N SER A 497 4.42 -0.91 -69.07
CA SER A 497 4.94 -0.45 -67.77
C SER A 497 6.09 0.51 -68.01
N HIS A 498 5.92 1.79 -67.69
CA HIS A 498 6.99 2.78 -67.78
C HIS A 498 7.62 3.03 -66.40
N ASP A 499 8.96 2.99 -66.35
CA ASP A 499 9.78 3.25 -65.16
C ASP A 499 10.38 4.65 -65.19
N ALA A 500 10.86 5.12 -64.03
CA ALA A 500 11.65 6.36 -63.88
C ALA A 500 13.10 6.27 -64.37
N LYS A 501 13.51 5.10 -64.87
CA LYS A 501 14.93 4.82 -65.13
C LYS A 501 15.44 5.70 -66.26
N ILE A 502 16.70 6.12 -66.14
CA ILE A 502 17.39 6.93 -67.17
C ILE A 502 17.35 6.23 -68.53
N SER A 503 17.39 4.89 -68.57
CA SER A 503 17.23 4.12 -69.81
C SER A 503 15.85 4.31 -70.47
N THR A 504 14.78 4.34 -69.67
CA THR A 504 13.42 4.58 -70.15
C THR A 504 13.25 6.02 -70.61
N ILE A 505 13.73 6.99 -69.82
CA ILE A 505 13.65 8.41 -70.18
C ILE A 505 14.49 8.70 -71.44
N GLY A 506 15.71 8.16 -71.49
CA GLY A 506 16.61 8.31 -72.65
C GLY A 506 16.06 7.68 -73.93
N ALA A 507 15.30 6.59 -73.83
CA ALA A 507 14.58 6.02 -74.98
C ALA A 507 13.46 6.96 -75.47
N MET A 508 12.73 7.61 -74.54
CA MET A 508 11.64 8.54 -74.88
C MET A 508 12.12 9.88 -75.44
N MET A 509 13.40 10.24 -75.27
CA MET A 509 13.99 11.51 -75.71
C MET A 509 14.65 11.44 -77.10
N GLN A 510 14.53 10.32 -77.82
CA GLN A 510 15.20 10.10 -79.12
C GLN A 510 14.58 10.88 -80.30
N ASN A 511 13.71 11.86 -80.04
CA ASN A 511 13.09 12.65 -81.08
C ASN A 511 14.08 13.71 -81.60
N PRO A 512 14.50 13.68 -82.88
CA PRO A 512 15.51 14.60 -83.41
C PRO A 512 15.05 16.07 -83.37
N ALA A 513 13.76 16.35 -83.53
CA ALA A 513 13.21 17.71 -83.45
C ALA A 513 13.29 18.26 -82.02
N LEU A 514 12.91 17.43 -81.03
CA LEU A 514 13.02 17.78 -79.61
C LEU A 514 14.49 17.95 -79.19
N ALA A 515 15.38 17.08 -79.66
CA ALA A 515 16.81 17.15 -79.36
C ALA A 515 17.44 18.45 -79.90
N GLN A 516 17.00 18.92 -81.08
CA GLN A 516 17.44 20.21 -81.64
C GLN A 516 16.92 21.40 -80.83
N LEU A 517 15.65 21.38 -80.40
CA LEU A 517 15.07 22.42 -79.54
C LEU A 517 15.76 22.51 -78.18
N LEU A 518 15.99 21.38 -77.52
CA LEU A 518 16.70 21.34 -76.24
C LEU A 518 18.17 21.73 -76.39
N ARG A 519 18.83 21.33 -77.48
CA ARG A 519 20.21 21.73 -77.77
C ARG A 519 20.32 23.24 -78.01
N ARG A 520 19.34 23.84 -78.69
CA ARG A 520 19.24 25.29 -78.89
C ARG A 520 19.06 26.01 -77.56
N ALA A 521 18.12 25.55 -76.74
CA ALA A 521 17.87 26.09 -75.41
C ALA A 521 19.06 26.00 -74.44
N VAL A 522 19.84 24.91 -74.50
CA VAL A 522 21.00 24.70 -73.60
C VAL A 522 22.24 25.49 -74.06
N LEU A 523 22.39 25.74 -75.37
CA LEU A 523 23.54 26.47 -75.92
C LEU A 523 23.33 27.98 -76.02
N SER A 524 22.10 28.49 -75.90
CA SER A 524 21.80 29.92 -75.89
C SER A 524 22.14 30.55 -74.53
N GLU A 525 23.13 31.45 -74.50
CA GLU A 525 23.45 32.30 -73.34
C GLU A 525 22.42 33.44 -73.12
N GLU A 526 21.49 33.65 -74.06
CA GLU A 526 20.49 34.73 -73.99
C GLU A 526 19.30 34.38 -73.07
N ARG A 527 18.84 35.39 -72.32
CA ARG A 527 17.79 35.28 -71.29
C ARG A 527 16.39 34.99 -71.87
N GLU A 528 16.13 35.36 -73.13
CA GLU A 528 14.84 35.15 -73.80
C GLU A 528 14.62 33.68 -74.23
N ASP A 529 15.68 32.97 -74.64
CA ASP A 529 15.59 31.55 -75.04
C ASP A 529 15.42 30.59 -73.85
N ASN A 530 15.87 31.00 -72.66
CA ASN A 530 15.62 30.27 -71.41
C ASN A 530 14.15 30.32 -70.97
N GLU A 531 13.41 31.37 -71.32
CA GLU A 531 11.96 31.42 -71.10
C GLU A 531 11.21 30.57 -72.13
N LEU A 532 11.67 30.52 -73.38
CA LEU A 532 11.14 29.65 -74.42
C LEU A 532 11.30 28.16 -74.04
N ALA A 533 12.47 27.77 -73.52
CA ALA A 533 12.73 26.41 -73.03
C ALA A 533 11.75 25.94 -71.94
N ARG A 534 11.36 26.84 -71.03
CA ARG A 534 10.37 26.58 -69.98
C ARG A 534 8.93 26.52 -70.49
N GLN A 535 8.65 27.10 -71.65
CA GLN A 535 7.32 27.06 -72.27
C GLN A 535 7.07 25.79 -73.10
N ILE A 536 8.12 25.04 -73.44
CA ILE A 536 8.04 23.77 -74.18
C ILE A 536 7.08 22.82 -73.46
N ARG A 537 6.05 22.38 -74.20
CA ARG A 537 5.12 21.36 -73.74
C ARG A 537 5.47 20.03 -74.37
N LEU A 538 5.66 19.03 -73.51
CA LEU A 538 5.96 17.67 -73.88
C LEU A 538 4.69 16.83 -73.76
N ARG A 539 4.42 16.05 -74.79
CA ARG A 539 3.42 14.98 -74.79
C ARG A 539 4.08 13.69 -75.22
N LEU A 540 3.70 12.57 -74.63
CA LEU A 540 4.14 11.25 -75.07
C LEU A 540 3.26 10.80 -76.23
N ASP A 541 3.84 10.65 -77.43
CA ASP A 541 3.12 10.18 -78.62
C ASP A 541 4.01 9.30 -79.51
N THR A 542 3.42 8.62 -80.49
CA THR A 542 4.15 7.88 -81.50
C THR A 542 4.61 8.82 -82.62
N TYR A 543 5.90 8.81 -82.95
CA TYR A 543 6.46 9.58 -84.05
C TYR A 543 7.26 8.68 -85.01
N THR A 544 7.30 9.04 -86.29
CA THR A 544 8.03 8.30 -87.33
C THR A 544 9.34 8.98 -87.65
N ILE A 545 10.44 8.23 -87.65
CA ILE A 545 11.72 8.70 -88.17
C ILE A 545 11.91 8.08 -89.56
N THR A 546 12.15 8.93 -90.56
CA THR A 546 12.51 8.55 -91.94
C THR A 546 14.03 8.41 -92.03
N GLU A 547 14.55 7.18 -92.05
CA GLU A 547 15.99 6.91 -92.24
C GLU A 547 16.30 6.64 -93.72
N ARG A 548 17.45 7.14 -94.21
CA ARG A 548 17.96 6.81 -95.55
C ARG A 548 18.50 5.37 -95.53
N GLY A 549 17.86 4.47 -96.28
CA GLY A 549 18.01 3.03 -96.09
C GLY A 549 19.41 2.46 -96.37
N GLY A 550 19.98 1.77 -95.36
CA GLY A 550 20.92 0.66 -95.54
C GLY A 550 20.18 -0.67 -95.62
N MET A 551 20.69 -1.59 -96.44
CA MET A 551 20.08 -2.86 -96.89
C MET A 551 19.53 -3.73 -95.73
N GLY A 552 18.21 -3.89 -95.63
CA GLY A 552 17.60 -4.81 -94.67
C GLY A 552 16.05 -4.79 -94.64
N SER A 553 15.46 -5.95 -94.93
CA SER A 553 14.03 -6.30 -95.07
C SER A 553 13.04 -5.52 -94.18
N GLY A 554 12.10 -4.81 -94.82
CA GLY A 554 10.94 -4.13 -94.23
C GLY A 554 10.28 -3.21 -95.27
N ALA A 555 8.96 -3.02 -95.19
CA ALA A 555 8.08 -2.44 -96.22
C ALA A 555 8.65 -1.20 -96.94
N TYR A 556 8.78 -1.33 -98.26
CA TYR A 556 9.34 -0.34 -99.20
C TYR A 556 8.25 0.57 -99.76
N ASP A 557 8.48 1.88 -99.74
CA ASP A 557 7.68 2.86 -100.50
C ASP A 557 8.55 3.34 -101.69
N GLU A 558 8.09 3.08 -102.92
CA GLU A 558 8.94 2.98 -104.11
C GLU A 558 9.36 4.34 -104.72
N ALA A 559 8.98 5.46 -104.10
CA ALA A 559 9.21 6.80 -104.67
C ALA A 559 10.41 7.58 -104.07
N THR A 560 10.94 7.22 -102.89
CA THR A 560 11.93 8.09 -102.19
C THR A 560 13.09 7.39 -101.47
N GLY A 561 13.13 6.05 -101.40
CA GLY A 561 14.25 5.32 -100.77
C GLY A 561 14.41 5.54 -99.26
N LEU A 562 13.33 5.94 -98.57
CA LEU A 562 13.29 6.22 -97.14
C LEU A 562 12.58 5.08 -96.37
N ARG A 563 13.12 4.69 -95.21
CA ARG A 563 12.55 3.67 -94.32
C ARG A 563 11.93 4.35 -93.10
N ASN A 564 10.65 4.12 -92.86
CA ASN A 564 9.94 4.68 -91.70
C ASN A 564 9.96 3.68 -90.54
N ARG A 565 10.52 4.07 -89.39
CA ARG A 565 10.41 3.34 -88.12
C ARG A 565 9.54 4.11 -87.15
N LEU A 566 8.63 3.41 -86.48
CA LEU A 566 7.73 3.97 -85.48
C LEU A 566 8.42 3.92 -84.10
N PHE A 567 8.52 5.07 -83.44
CA PHE A 567 9.07 5.19 -82.09
C PHE A 567 8.03 5.82 -81.17
N VAL A 568 8.06 5.46 -79.88
CA VAL A 568 7.30 6.15 -78.83
C VAL A 568 8.25 7.11 -78.14
N GLY A 569 7.88 8.38 -78.03
CA GLY A 569 8.72 9.37 -77.34
C GLY A 569 8.03 10.71 -77.16
N PHE A 570 8.76 11.66 -76.61
CA PHE A 570 8.24 12.99 -76.36
C PHE A 570 8.15 13.80 -77.67
N VAL A 571 6.99 14.42 -77.89
CA VAL A 571 6.66 15.28 -79.02
C VAL A 571 6.26 16.65 -78.47
N THR A 572 6.65 17.71 -79.18
CA THR A 572 6.31 19.11 -78.88
C THR A 572 5.08 19.54 -79.66
N ASP A 573 4.25 20.41 -79.07
CA ASP A 573 3.05 20.94 -79.75
C ASP A 573 3.38 22.00 -80.84
N GLU A 574 4.64 22.43 -80.99
CA GLU A 574 5.05 23.40 -82.01
C GLU A 574 5.39 22.70 -83.34
N GLU A 575 4.60 22.98 -84.39
CA GLU A 575 4.98 22.76 -85.78
C GLU A 575 6.13 23.72 -86.15
N PRO A 576 7.18 23.27 -86.87
CA PRO A 576 8.21 24.16 -87.36
C PRO A 576 7.66 24.98 -88.53
N ASP A 577 7.17 26.19 -88.24
CA ASP A 577 6.90 27.18 -89.29
C ASP A 577 8.23 27.57 -89.98
N GLY A 578 8.32 27.23 -91.27
CA GLY A 578 9.14 27.93 -92.26
C GLY A 578 10.58 27.44 -92.47
N PHE A 579 10.77 26.50 -93.39
CA PHE A 579 12.02 26.34 -94.15
C PHE A 579 11.68 26.24 -95.66
N GLU A 580 11.51 27.40 -96.31
CA GLU A 580 11.83 27.59 -97.73
C GLU A 580 13.03 28.55 -97.78
N GLY A 581 14.11 28.12 -98.45
CA GLY A 581 15.32 28.93 -98.71
C GLY A 581 16.61 28.16 -98.46
#